data_AF-C6HTP3-F1
#
_entry.id   AF-C6HTP3-F1
#
_cell.length_a   1.000
_cell.length_b   1.000
_cell.length_c   1.000
_cell.angle_alpha   90.00
_cell.angle_beta   90.00
_cell.angle_gamma   90.00
#
_symmetry.space_group_name_H-M   'P 1'
#
loop_
_entity.id
_entity.type
_entity.pdbx_description
1 polymer ?
#
loop_
_entity_poly.entity_id
_entity_poly.type
_entity_poly.pdbx_seq_one_letter_code
_entity_poly.pdbx_strand_id
1 'polypeptide(L)'
;MEYRYGSHTVFQVEYYFVWVTKYRYKVLTGEAAESVWDLVRVTCEALDVWIIKGVVSQDHVHIMVSSPPTLAPSGIMWRLKGRTLSKLFEECNSSAAPLTDASGG
;
A
#
# COMPACT_ATOMS: atom_id res chain seq x y z
N MET A 1 13.44 13.22 18.46
CA MET A 1 12.93 11.83 18.60
C MET A 1 11.67 11.92 19.45
N GLU A 2 10.56 11.40 18.94
CA GLU A 2 9.25 11.48 19.59
C GLU A 2 8.82 10.07 20.00
N TYR A 3 8.61 9.86 21.30
CA TYR A 3 8.16 8.59 21.85
C TYR A 3 6.63 8.54 21.85
N ARG A 4 6.05 7.39 21.51
CA ARG A 4 4.62 7.12 21.64
C ARG A 4 4.34 6.46 22.99
N TYR A 5 3.18 6.76 23.55
CA TYR A 5 2.74 6.29 24.85
C TYR A 5 1.44 5.49 24.71
N GLY A 6 1.44 4.27 25.24
CA GLY A 6 0.23 3.51 25.53
C GLY A 6 -0.02 3.46 27.05
N SER A 7 -1.11 2.83 27.48
CA SER A 7 -1.53 2.82 28.89
C SER A 7 -0.46 2.36 29.88
N HIS A 8 0.41 1.43 29.48
CA HIS A 8 1.50 0.90 30.30
C HIS A 8 2.80 0.70 29.51
N THR A 9 2.99 1.44 28.41
CA THR A 9 4.13 1.22 27.53
C THR A 9 4.58 2.52 26.89
N VAL A 10 5.90 2.77 26.91
CA VAL A 10 6.54 3.83 26.12
C VAL A 10 7.31 3.12 25.01
N PHE A 11 7.07 3.52 23.76
CA PHE A 11 7.66 2.83 22.62
C PHE A 11 8.02 3.78 21.49
N GLN A 12 9.02 3.38 20.74
CA GLN A 12 9.39 3.96 19.44
C GLN A 12 9.75 2.78 18.54
N VAL A 13 8.75 2.26 17.83
CA VAL A 13 8.92 1.11 16.94
C VAL A 13 8.71 1.58 15.52
N GLU A 14 9.79 1.63 14.76
CA GLU A 14 9.79 2.10 13.39
C GLU A 14 10.23 0.98 12.44
N TYR A 15 9.48 0.78 11.36
CA TYR A 15 9.77 -0.22 10.35
C TYR A 15 9.96 0.44 8.99
N TYR A 16 10.99 -0.02 8.27
CA TYR A 16 11.18 0.30 6.86
C TYR A 16 10.68 -0.87 6.01
N PHE A 17 9.50 -0.69 5.40
CA PHE A 17 8.91 -1.68 4.53
C PHE A 17 9.24 -1.37 3.08
N VAL A 18 9.68 -2.40 2.37
CA VAL A 18 9.94 -2.36 0.93
C VAL A 18 9.26 -3.55 0.28
N TRP A 19 8.54 -3.29 -0.80
CA TRP A 19 8.10 -4.37 -1.66
C TRP A 19 8.14 -3.97 -3.13
N VAL A 20 8.29 -4.98 -3.97
CA VAL A 20 8.42 -4.85 -5.41
C VAL A 20 7.21 -5.48 -6.10
N THR A 21 6.89 -5.01 -7.30
CA THR A 21 5.92 -5.65 -8.18
C THR A 21 6.45 -7.00 -8.67
N LYS A 22 5.54 -7.90 -9.06
CA LYS A 22 5.93 -9.20 -9.62
C LYS A 22 6.80 -8.95 -10.87
N TYR A 23 7.97 -9.59 -10.93
CA TYR A 23 8.97 -9.42 -11.99
C TYR A 23 9.45 -7.97 -12.22
N ARG A 24 9.25 -7.06 -11.25
CA ARG A 24 9.57 -5.62 -11.39
C ARG A 24 8.91 -4.95 -12.60
N TYR A 25 7.70 -5.37 -12.95
CA TYR A 25 6.92 -4.64 -13.94
C TYR A 25 6.64 -3.21 -13.45
N LYS A 26 6.81 -2.25 -14.35
CA LYS A 26 6.64 -0.81 -14.10
C LYS A 26 5.15 -0.41 -14.16
N VAL A 27 4.33 -1.06 -13.34
CA VAL A 27 2.86 -0.90 -13.34
C VAL A 27 2.37 0.17 -12.37
N LEU A 28 3.22 0.63 -11.45
CA LEU A 28 2.88 1.65 -10.47
C LEU A 28 3.13 3.05 -11.06
N THR A 29 2.33 3.41 -12.06
CA THR A 29 2.42 4.70 -12.76
C THR A 29 1.07 5.35 -12.89
N GLY A 30 1.01 6.69 -12.83
CA GLY A 30 -0.24 7.45 -12.95
C GLY A 30 -1.23 7.06 -11.85
N GLU A 31 -2.47 6.84 -12.24
CA GLU A 31 -3.59 6.50 -11.35
C GLU A 31 -3.32 5.27 -10.47
N ALA A 32 -2.66 4.24 -10.99
CA ALA A 32 -2.33 3.04 -10.21
C ALA A 32 -1.39 3.35 -9.02
N ALA A 33 -0.45 4.29 -9.18
CA ALA A 33 0.43 4.70 -8.11
C ALA A 33 -0.32 5.50 -7.04
N GLU A 34 -1.24 6.37 -7.45
CA GLU A 34 -2.09 7.19 -6.58
C GLU A 34 -3.04 6.30 -5.77
N SER A 35 -3.75 5.39 -6.43
CA SER A 35 -4.63 4.40 -5.78
C SER A 35 -3.89 3.58 -4.73
N VAL A 36 -2.68 3.09 -5.05
CA VAL A 36 -1.86 2.34 -4.08
C VAL A 36 -1.50 3.19 -2.89
N TRP A 37 -1.09 4.44 -3.10
CA TRP A 37 -0.71 5.34 -2.02
C TRP A 37 -1.87 5.67 -1.09
N ASP A 38 -3.06 5.92 -1.64
CA ASP A 38 -4.25 6.19 -0.84
C ASP A 38 -4.71 4.96 -0.05
N LEU A 39 -4.64 3.77 -0.63
CA LEU A 39 -4.91 2.53 0.10
C LEU A 39 -3.92 2.29 1.25
N VAL A 40 -2.64 2.62 1.04
CA VAL A 40 -1.62 2.51 2.09
C VAL A 40 -1.98 3.45 3.25
N ARG A 41 -2.35 4.70 2.97
CA ARG A 41 -2.79 5.67 4.00
C ARG A 41 -3.98 5.16 4.80
N VAL A 42 -5.06 4.78 4.12
CA VAL A 42 -6.29 4.27 4.75
C VAL A 42 -6.01 3.01 5.58
N THR A 43 -5.16 2.12 5.07
CA THR A 43 -4.84 0.86 5.78
C THR A 43 -3.95 1.13 7.00
N CYS A 44 -2.99 2.05 6.91
CA CYS A 44 -2.17 2.45 8.05
C CYS A 44 -3.00 3.13 9.14
N GLU A 45 -3.90 4.04 8.76
CA GLU A 45 -4.83 4.71 9.69
C GLU A 45 -5.71 3.69 10.43
N ALA A 46 -6.29 2.73 9.71
CA ALA A 46 -7.11 1.66 10.31
C ALA A 46 -6.33 0.75 11.27
N LEU A 47 -4.99 0.74 11.22
CA LEU A 47 -4.12 -0.07 12.07
C LEU A 47 -3.43 0.74 13.18
N ASP A 48 -3.74 2.04 13.31
CA ASP A 48 -3.04 2.99 14.19
C ASP A 48 -1.51 3.03 13.93
N VAL A 49 -1.14 2.79 12.66
CA VAL A 49 0.23 2.85 12.16
C VAL A 49 0.44 4.22 11.53
N TRP A 50 1.47 4.95 11.97
CA TRP A 50 1.74 6.28 11.48
C TRP A 50 2.77 6.24 10.35
N ILE A 51 2.49 6.88 9.23
CA ILE A 51 3.43 6.96 8.11
C ILE A 51 4.38 8.13 8.36
N ILE A 52 5.67 7.85 8.47
CA ILE A 52 6.71 8.87 8.68
C ILE A 52 7.17 9.40 7.32
N LYS A 53 7.44 8.47 6.39
CA LYS A 53 7.87 8.77 5.01
C LYS A 53 7.37 7.67 4.09
N GLY A 54 7.12 8.00 2.82
CA GLY A 54 6.87 6.97 1.81
C GLY A 54 7.04 7.49 0.41
N VAL A 55 7.42 6.59 -0.49
CA VAL A 55 7.61 6.83 -1.92
C VAL A 55 7.09 5.60 -2.67
N VAL A 56 6.25 5.87 -3.67
CA VAL A 56 5.82 4.88 -4.66
C VAL A 56 6.64 5.12 -5.92
N SER A 57 7.52 4.17 -6.24
CA SER A 57 8.27 4.13 -7.49
C SER A 57 7.53 3.25 -8.50
N GLN A 58 7.96 3.28 -9.76
CA GLN A 58 7.28 2.59 -10.87
C GLN A 58 7.14 1.06 -10.67
N ASP A 59 8.09 0.43 -9.98
CA ASP A 59 8.16 -1.02 -9.79
C ASP A 59 8.29 -1.45 -8.31
N HIS A 60 8.31 -0.50 -7.37
CA HIS A 60 8.47 -0.79 -5.95
C HIS A 60 7.95 0.33 -5.06
N VAL A 61 7.64 0.00 -3.81
CA VAL A 61 7.16 0.94 -2.80
C VAL A 61 8.07 0.89 -1.59
N HIS A 62 8.47 2.07 -1.12
CA HIS A 62 9.21 2.27 0.11
C HIS A 62 8.34 3.03 1.10
N ILE A 63 8.10 2.48 2.30
CA ILE A 63 7.43 3.21 3.38
C ILE A 63 8.19 3.03 4.69
N MET A 64 8.29 4.11 5.43
CA MET A 64 8.77 4.15 6.80
C MET A 64 7.59 4.45 7.71
N VAL A 65 7.32 3.56 8.64
CA VAL A 65 6.14 3.65 9.50
C VAL A 65 6.49 3.47 10.97
N SER A 66 5.77 4.17 11.85
CA SER A 66 5.76 3.93 13.30
C SER A 66 4.58 3.03 13.65
N SER A 67 4.85 1.88 14.25
CA SER A 67 3.85 0.86 14.57
C SER A 67 3.62 0.77 16.09
N PRO A 68 2.40 0.45 16.55
CA PRO A 68 2.20 -0.02 17.91
C PRO A 68 2.95 -1.36 18.13
N PRO A 69 3.45 -1.62 19.36
CA PRO A 69 4.23 -2.82 19.68
C PRO A 69 3.39 -4.11 19.69
N THR A 70 2.08 -3.98 19.77
CA THR A 70 1.12 -5.10 19.74
C THR A 70 0.93 -5.68 18.34
N LEU A 71 1.36 -4.95 17.30
CA LEU A 71 1.14 -5.33 15.91
C LEU A 71 2.42 -5.89 15.30
N ALA A 72 2.35 -7.15 14.86
CA ALA A 72 3.48 -7.81 14.21
C ALA A 72 3.75 -7.19 12.82
N PRO A 73 5.04 -6.98 12.44
CA PRO A 73 5.41 -6.41 11.14
C PRO A 73 4.84 -7.17 9.95
N SER A 74 4.82 -8.50 10.03
CA SER A 74 4.23 -9.38 9.01
C SER A 74 2.72 -9.13 8.84
N GLY A 75 2.01 -8.84 9.93
CA GLY A 75 0.58 -8.53 9.91
C GLY A 75 0.26 -7.19 9.25
N ILE A 76 1.16 -6.21 9.36
CA ILE A 76 1.06 -4.92 8.64
C ILE A 76 1.28 -5.16 7.15
N MET A 77 2.40 -5.80 6.81
CA MET A 77 2.77 -6.09 5.42
C MET A 77 1.70 -6.93 4.70
N TRP A 78 1.13 -7.93 5.36
CA TRP A 78 0.05 -8.76 4.82
C TRP A 78 -1.16 -7.91 4.40
N ARG A 79 -1.61 -6.99 5.25
CA ARG A 79 -2.76 -6.12 4.98
C ARG A 79 -2.47 -5.12 3.87
N LEU A 80 -1.29 -4.49 3.90
CA LEU A 80 -0.86 -3.53 2.87
C LEU A 80 -0.80 -4.19 1.49
N LYS A 81 -0.06 -5.29 1.35
CA LYS A 81 0.05 -6.01 0.08
C LYS A 81 -1.26 -6.60 -0.38
N GLY A 82 -2.03 -7.22 0.52
CA GLY A 82 -3.31 -7.83 0.18
C GLY A 82 -4.29 -6.83 -0.40
N ARG A 83 -4.48 -5.69 0.28
CA ARG A 83 -5.42 -4.65 -0.17
C ARG A 83 -4.98 -3.97 -1.46
N THR A 84 -3.70 -3.60 -1.56
CA THR A 84 -3.17 -2.95 -2.77
C THR A 84 -3.25 -3.88 -3.99
N LEU A 85 -2.96 -5.17 -3.81
CA LEU A 85 -3.07 -6.16 -4.88
C LEU A 85 -4.52 -6.34 -5.35
N SER A 86 -5.46 -6.56 -4.43
CA SER A 86 -6.88 -6.74 -4.78
C SER A 86 -7.44 -5.54 -5.55
N LYS A 87 -7.17 -4.31 -5.08
CA LYS A 87 -7.67 -3.10 -5.74
C LYS A 87 -7.07 -2.89 -7.13
N LEU A 88 -5.77 -3.10 -7.30
CA LEU A 88 -5.13 -3.02 -8.62
C LEU A 88 -5.68 -4.05 -9.61
N PHE A 89 -6.02 -5.26 -9.15
CA PHE A 89 -6.65 -6.26 -10.01
C PHE A 89 -8.06 -5.85 -10.45
N GLU A 90 -8.86 -5.27 -9.55
CA GLU A 90 -10.18 -4.74 -9.88
C GLU A 90 -10.09 -3.62 -10.93
N GLU A 91 -9.21 -2.64 -10.72
CA GLU A 91 -9.00 -1.51 -11.64
C GLU A 91 -8.52 -1.96 -13.02
N CYS A 92 -7.61 -2.93 -13.07
CA CYS A 92 -7.13 -3.49 -14.32
C CYS A 92 -8.22 -4.24 -15.09
N ASN A 93 -9.10 -4.96 -14.39
CA ASN A 93 -10.20 -5.68 -15.02
C ASN A 93 -11.33 -4.74 -15.49
N SER A 94 -11.59 -3.63 -14.78
CA SER A 94 -12.59 -2.64 -15.19
C SER A 94 -12.17 -1.80 -16.39
N SER A 95 -10.85 -1.65 -16.61
CA SER A 95 -10.29 -0.93 -17.76
C SER A 95 -10.38 -1.72 -19.07
N ALA A 96 -10.64 -3.02 -19.00
CA ALA A 96 -10.91 -3.88 -20.13
C ALA A 96 -12.42 -3.86 -20.48
N ALA A 97 -12.92 -2.71 -20.93
CA ALA A 97 -14.26 -2.65 -21.54
C ALA A 97 -14.27 -3.48 -22.86
N PRO A 98 -15.40 -4.12 -23.23
CA PRO A 98 -15.45 -5.03 -24.37
C PRO A 98 -15.13 -4.30 -25.66
N LEU A 99 -14.33 -4.90 -26.54
CA LEU A 99 -14.23 -4.52 -27.94
C LEU A 99 -15.66 -4.57 -28.52
N THR A 100 -16.30 -3.42 -28.66
CA THR A 100 -17.55 -3.30 -29.39
C THR A 100 -17.27 -3.65 -30.85
N ASP A 101 -17.90 -4.72 -31.28
CA ASP A 101 -18.07 -5.17 -32.65
C ASP A 101 -18.52 -4.03 -33.57
N ALA A 102 -17.55 -3.45 -34.29
CA ALA A 102 -17.81 -2.66 -35.47
C ALA A 102 -18.25 -3.58 -36.63
N SER A 103 -19.52 -3.99 -36.61
CA SER A 103 -20.29 -4.38 -37.80
C SER A 103 -21.47 -3.41 -37.84
N GLY A 104 -21.62 -2.52 -38.82
CA GLY A 104 -21.62 -2.78 -40.25
C GLY A 104 -23.03 -2.41 -40.73
N GLY A 105 -23.17 -1.19 -41.24
CA GLY A 105 -24.40 -0.64 -41.84
C GLY A 105 -24.03 0.27 -42.98
#